data_AF-A0A645FGP7-F1
#
_entry.id   AF-A0A645FGP7-F1
#
_cell.length_a   1.000
_cell.length_b   1.000
_cell.length_c   1.000
_cell.angle_alpha   90.00
_cell.angle_beta   90.00
_cell.angle_gamma   90.00
#
_symmetry.space_group_name_H-M   'P 1'
#
loop_
_entity.id
_entity.type
_entity.pdbx_description
1 polymer ?
#
loop_
_entity_poly.entity_id
_entity_poly.type
_entity_poly.pdbx_seq_one_letter_code
_entity_poly.pdbx_strand_id
1 'polypeptide(L)' 'MDGLLNTTTGSGRVNSASIYLSADTAFGPAYLGLGLGDDGRRTLFLVLGTP' A
#
# COMPACT_ATOMS: atom_id res chain seq x y z
N MET A 1 -32.21 24.55 -4.96
CA MET A 1 -31.57 23.47 -4.19
C MET A 1 -30.21 23.26 -4.85
N ASP A 2 -29.26 24.16 -4.60
CA ASP A 2 -28.09 24.37 -5.49
C ASP A 2 -26.79 24.46 -4.69
N GLY A 3 -26.55 23.46 -3.84
CA GLY A 3 -25.40 23.46 -2.93
C GLY A 3 -24.72 22.10 -2.74
N LEU A 4 -25.02 21.11 -3.59
CA LEU A 4 -24.60 19.72 -3.40
C LEU A 4 -23.53 19.22 -4.38
N LEU A 5 -23.04 20.10 -5.27
CA LEU A 5 -22.03 19.76 -6.28
C LEU A 5 -20.75 20.59 -6.08
N ASN A 6 -20.26 20.68 -4.84
CA ASN A 6 -18.84 20.96 -4.64
C ASN A 6 -18.05 19.67 -4.89
N THR A 7 -18.06 19.19 -6.13
CA THR A 7 -17.15 18.15 -6.59
C THR A 7 -15.78 18.79 -6.66
N THR A 8 -15.06 18.77 -5.54
CA THR A 8 -13.60 18.80 -5.57
C THR A 8 -13.18 17.61 -6.43
N THR A 9 -12.88 17.88 -7.70
CA THR A 9 -12.23 16.96 -8.64
C THR A 9 -10.80 16.68 -8.16
N GLY A 10 -10.64 16.09 -6.97
CA GLY A 10 -9.52 15.21 -6.70
C GLY A 10 -9.84 13.94 -7.45
N SER A 11 -9.00 13.50 -8.40
CA SER A 11 -9.36 12.44 -9.35
C SER A 11 -9.57 11.04 -8.72
N GLY A 12 -9.69 10.95 -7.38
CA GLY A 12 -9.70 9.71 -6.61
C GLY A 12 -8.39 8.91 -6.69
N ARG A 13 -7.41 9.44 -7.43
CA ARG A 13 -6.14 8.79 -7.68
C ARG A 13 -5.27 8.89 -6.44
N VAL A 14 -4.86 7.73 -5.94
CA VAL A 14 -3.86 7.59 -4.89
C VAL A 14 -2.59 7.08 -5.57
N ASN A 15 -1.52 7.86 -5.55
CA ASN A 15 -0.20 7.37 -5.95
C ASN A 15 0.46 6.70 -4.74
N SER A 16 1.18 5.62 -5.01
CA SER A 16 1.88 4.86 -3.99
C SER A 16 3.08 4.15 -4.59
N ALA A 17 4.13 3.98 -3.77
CA ALA A 17 5.31 3.21 -4.09
C ALA A 17 5.66 2.30 -2.91
N SER A 18 6.30 1.17 -3.21
CA SER A 18 6.70 0.21 -2.18
C SER A 18 8.04 -0.43 -2.51
N ILE A 19 8.79 -0.76 -1.47
CA ILE A 19 9.98 -1.62 -1.54
C ILE A 19 9.73 -2.88 -0.73
N TYR A 20 10.24 -4.01 -1.20
CA TYR A 20 10.15 -5.27 -0.50
C TYR A 20 11.47 -6.03 -0.55
N LEU A 21 11.71 -6.78 0.52
CA LEU A 21 12.77 -7.74 0.65
C LEU A 21 12.14 -9.14 0.69
N SER A 22 12.62 -10.02 -0.17
CA SER A 22 12.23 -11.42 -0.19
C SER A 22 13.39 -12.30 0.23
N ALA A 23 13.13 -13.29 1.08
CA ALA A 23 14.11 -14.29 1.47
C ALA A 23 13.47 -15.67 1.44
N ASP A 24 14.21 -16.66 0.96
CA ASP A 24 13.87 -18.06 1.21
C ASP A 24 14.38 -18.42 2.61
N THR A 25 13.50 -18.89 3.48
CA THR A 25 13.83 -19.20 4.88
C THR A 25 13.62 -20.69 5.14
N ALA A 26 14.14 -21.19 6.26
CA ALA A 26 13.95 -22.59 6.66
C ALA A 26 12.46 -23.00 6.84
N PHE A 27 11.55 -22.03 6.94
CA PHE A 27 10.10 -22.23 7.11
C PHE A 27 9.30 -21.88 5.84
N GLY A 28 9.98 -21.67 4.70
CA GLY A 28 9.39 -21.23 3.43
C GLY A 28 9.73 -19.78 3.07
N PRO A 29 9.17 -19.27 1.97
CA PRO A 29 9.43 -17.92 1.52
C PRO A 29 8.88 -16.88 2.51
N ALA A 30 9.66 -15.82 2.72
CA ALA A 30 9.30 -14.66 3.51
C ALA A 30 9.42 -13.39 2.67
N TYR A 31 8.42 -12.52 2.79
CA TYR A 31 8.38 -11.22 2.11
C TYR A 31 8.07 -10.13 3.13
N LEU A 32 9.00 -9.20 3.31
CA LEU A 32 8.82 -8.01 4.14
C LEU A 32 8.80 -6.79 3.22
N GLY A 33 7.82 -5.91 3.35
CA GLY A 33 7.81 -4.69 2.57
C GLY A 33 7.19 -3.49 3.25
N LEU A 34 7.59 -2.34 2.73
CA LEU A 34 7.26 -1.01 3.20
C LEU A 34 6.69 -0.21 2.03
N GLY A 35 5.52 0.37 2.24
CA GLY A 35 4.81 1.20 1.29
C GLY A 35 4.65 2.64 1.78
N LEU A 36 4.77 3.57 0.85
CA LEU A 36 4.44 4.98 1.02
C LEU A 36 3.37 5.35 -0.01
N GLY A 37 2.32 6.01 0.44
CA GLY A 37 1.25 6.55 -0.39
C GLY A 37 1.10 8.05 -0.21
N ASP A 38 0.34 8.66 -1.10
CA ASP A 38 -0.11 10.04 -0.98
C ASP A 38 -0.80 10.27 0.38
N ASP A 39 -0.80 11.52 0.83
CA ASP A 39 -1.41 11.95 2.10
C ASP A 39 -0.76 11.31 3.35
N GLY A 40 0.54 11.02 3.27
CA GLY A 40 1.34 10.50 4.39
C GLY A 40 1.01 9.05 4.78
N ARG A 41 0.24 8.33 3.97
CA ARG A 41 -0.13 6.94 4.22
C ARG A 41 1.11 6.04 4.17
N ARG A 42 1.25 5.18 5.17
CA ARG A 42 2.34 4.21 5.26
C ARG A 42 1.77 2.81 5.47
N THR A 43 2.41 1.84 4.88
CA THR A 43 1.99 0.43 5.00
C THR A 43 3.21 -0.43 5.28
N LEU A 44 3.07 -1.35 6.22
CA LEU A 44 4.04 -2.41 6.48
C LEU A 44 3.34 -3.74 6.23
N PHE A 45 3.97 -4.62 5.46
CA PHE A 45 3.44 -5.96 5.22
C PHE A 45 4.53 -7.01 5.46
N LEU A 46 4.12 -8.14 6.04
CA LEU A 46 4.94 -9.32 6.25
C LEU A 46 4.12 -10.53 5.81
N VAL A 47 4.66 -11.28 4.87
CA VAL A 47 4.13 -12.57 4.44
C VAL A 47 5.16 -13.63 4.82
N LEU A 48 4.70 -14.70 5.49
CA LEU A 48 5.50 -15.86 5.85
C LEU A 48 4.81 -17.11 5.32
N GLY A 49 5.57 -18.01 4.68
CA GLY A 49 5.26 -19.43 4.73
C GLY A 49 5.17 -20.16 3.40
N THR A 50 5.00 -21.48 3.55
CA THR A 50 4.46 -22.41 2.54
C THR A 50 2.92 -22.42 2.63
N PRO A 51 2.19 -22.67 1.53
CA PRO A 51 0.72 -22.67 1.49
C PRO A 51 0.05 -23.60 2.52
#